data_AF-A0A7W1WRW5-F1
#
_entry.id   AF-A0A7W1WRW5-F1
#
_cell.length_a   1.000
_cell.length_b   1.000
_cell.length_c   1.000
_cell.angle_alpha   90.00
_cell.angle_beta   90.00
_cell.angle_gamma   90.00
#
_symmetry.space_group_name_H-M   'P 1'
#
loop_
_entity.id
_entity.type
_entity.pdbx_description
1 polymer ?
#
loop_
_entity_poly.entity_id
_entity_poly.type
_entity_poly.pdbx_seq_one_letter_code
_entity_poly.pdbx_strand_id
1 'polypeptide(L)'
;MNAQKSLYEGQDVYGSQTLRQRSNQDIMSSGEFYLKKDEGIFSDSYIIGVRPQYLEITFKSNQGLIKVDGKEVWKVNKNQNKKKIGPLFPGNHKVYVESYFSYANMTLKEEHQENLLGLSQTTEARYELTGSGIKATSKHAGVQVYMNNQKTPFIIYVGNGDTTVYPVKYDGSQTIYGVAKYPWGESKKSKSIRIDDASKEYDVTPPLFPSAKAKESFMDVLKAFGEDRAKVLTTKNPGHYRNIHPKHRGNMERRERGLCPIIFS
;
A
#
# COMPACT_ATOMS: atom_id res chain seq x y z
N MET A 1 -14.36 -45.72 -9.50
CA MET A 1 -13.56 -45.21 -8.36
C MET A 1 -12.14 -45.82 -8.25
N ASN A 2 -11.57 -46.41 -9.31
CA ASN A 2 -10.44 -47.35 -9.14
C ASN A 2 -9.07 -46.91 -9.68
N ALA A 3 -8.90 -45.75 -10.32
CA ALA A 3 -7.57 -45.40 -10.83
C ALA A 3 -6.63 -44.88 -9.73
N GLN A 4 -7.10 -43.99 -8.85
CA GLN A 4 -6.36 -43.64 -7.64
C GLN A 4 -6.31 -44.78 -6.61
N LYS A 5 -7.29 -45.72 -6.67
CA LYS A 5 -7.29 -46.95 -5.86
C LYS A 5 -6.31 -48.00 -6.38
N SER A 6 -6.05 -48.03 -7.70
CA SER A 6 -5.09 -48.98 -8.32
C SER A 6 -3.63 -48.66 -8.02
N LEU A 7 -3.32 -47.43 -7.58
CA LEU A 7 -2.02 -47.11 -6.96
C LEU A 7 -1.82 -47.83 -5.61
N TYR A 8 -2.87 -48.40 -5.02
CA TYR A 8 -2.85 -49.00 -3.69
C TYR A 8 -3.01 -50.53 -3.68
N GLU A 9 -3.65 -51.12 -4.71
CA GLU A 9 -3.97 -52.56 -4.70
C GLU A 9 -2.94 -53.45 -5.46
N GLY A 10 -1.86 -52.87 -6.00
CA GLY A 10 -0.77 -53.61 -6.64
C GLY A 10 0.61 -53.28 -6.05
N GLN A 11 1.06 -54.10 -5.11
CA GLN A 11 2.45 -54.39 -4.70
C GLN A 11 3.54 -53.28 -4.74
N ASP A 12 4.08 -52.97 -3.56
CA ASP A 12 5.50 -52.63 -3.30
C ASP A 12 6.22 -51.63 -4.22
N VAL A 13 5.78 -50.36 -4.30
CA VAL A 13 6.63 -49.28 -4.87
C VAL A 13 6.38 -47.93 -4.17
N TYR A 14 7.38 -47.47 -3.42
CA TYR A 14 7.76 -46.07 -3.12
C TYR A 14 6.67 -44.97 -3.12
N GLY A 15 5.56 -45.16 -2.39
CA GLY A 15 4.68 -44.04 -2.04
C GLY A 15 5.42 -43.09 -1.09
N SER A 16 5.71 -41.86 -1.54
CA SER A 16 6.35 -40.83 -0.70
C SER A 16 5.66 -40.76 0.68
N GLN A 17 6.42 -40.70 1.77
CA GLN A 17 5.89 -40.71 3.14
C GLN A 17 4.79 -39.65 3.39
N THR A 18 4.75 -38.61 2.55
CA THR A 18 3.73 -37.56 2.45
C THR A 18 2.30 -38.05 2.21
N LEU A 19 2.09 -39.18 1.54
CA LEU A 19 0.74 -39.68 1.21
C LEU A 19 0.11 -40.53 2.32
N ARG A 20 0.91 -41.08 3.23
CA ARG A 20 0.41 -41.94 4.34
C ARG A 20 -0.27 -41.17 5.47
N GLN A 21 -0.07 -39.85 5.55
CA GLN A 21 -0.59 -39.01 6.62
C GLN A 21 -1.92 -38.31 6.29
N ARG A 22 -2.48 -38.52 5.09
CA ARG A 22 -3.69 -37.82 4.63
C ARG A 22 -4.89 -38.76 4.58
N SER A 23 -6.07 -38.23 4.87
CA SER A 23 -7.31 -39.02 4.80
C SER A 23 -7.61 -39.43 3.36
N ASN A 24 -8.37 -40.50 3.17
CA ASN A 24 -8.82 -40.93 1.84
C ASN A 24 -9.60 -39.82 1.11
N GLN A 25 -10.35 -38.99 1.84
CA GLN A 25 -11.03 -37.82 1.26
C GLN A 25 -10.05 -36.74 0.79
N ASP A 26 -8.96 -36.49 1.53
CA ASP A 26 -7.93 -35.54 1.12
C ASP A 26 -7.18 -36.01 -0.12
N ILE A 27 -6.93 -37.32 -0.24
CA ILE A 27 -6.27 -37.90 -1.41
C ILE A 27 -7.21 -37.85 -2.63
N MET A 28 -8.48 -38.18 -2.46
CA MET A 28 -9.49 -38.12 -3.54
C MET A 28 -9.88 -36.70 -3.96
N SER A 29 -9.71 -35.72 -3.06
CA SER A 29 -9.88 -34.30 -3.37
C SER A 29 -8.58 -33.62 -3.82
N SER A 30 -7.43 -34.29 -3.66
CA SER A 30 -6.13 -33.78 -4.10
C SER A 30 -5.88 -33.96 -5.59
N GLY A 31 -5.10 -33.04 -6.14
CA GLY A 31 -4.68 -33.01 -7.54
C GLY A 31 -5.67 -32.32 -8.45
N GLU A 32 -5.22 -32.00 -9.64
CA GLU A 32 -5.93 -31.16 -10.61
C GLU A 32 -6.77 -32.00 -11.59
N PHE A 33 -6.47 -33.29 -11.66
CA PHE A 33 -7.13 -34.25 -12.53
C PHE A 33 -7.82 -35.34 -11.69
N TYR A 34 -8.96 -35.82 -12.18
CA TYR A 34 -9.64 -36.97 -11.59
C TYR A 34 -10.10 -37.92 -12.68
N LEU A 35 -10.24 -39.20 -12.34
CA LEU A 35 -10.75 -40.21 -13.24
C LEU A 35 -12.15 -40.62 -12.82
N LYS A 36 -13.14 -40.29 -13.66
CA LYS A 36 -14.51 -40.75 -13.50
C LYS A 36 -14.69 -42.03 -14.30
N LYS A 37 -15.07 -43.11 -13.63
CA LYS A 37 -15.49 -44.35 -14.29
C LYS A 37 -16.92 -44.17 -14.79
N ASP A 38 -17.18 -44.57 -16.02
CA ASP A 38 -18.50 -44.63 -16.64
C ASP A 38 -18.77 -46.09 -17.01
N GLU A 39 -19.81 -46.66 -16.39
CA GLU A 39 -20.11 -48.09 -16.45
C GLU A 39 -20.89 -48.40 -17.73
N GLY A 40 -20.25 -49.13 -18.64
CA GLY A 40 -20.85 -49.61 -19.88
C GLY A 40 -21.28 -51.07 -19.78
N ILE A 41 -22.25 -51.47 -20.61
CA ILE A 41 -22.79 -52.84 -20.66
C ILE A 41 -21.71 -53.86 -21.08
N PHE A 42 -20.70 -53.45 -21.85
CA PHE A 42 -19.65 -54.33 -22.39
C PHE A 42 -18.24 -54.03 -21.86
N SER A 43 -17.98 -52.81 -21.40
CA SER A 43 -16.69 -52.41 -20.83
C SER A 43 -16.85 -51.13 -20.03
N ASP A 44 -16.08 -51.01 -18.95
CA ASP A 44 -15.90 -49.72 -18.26
C ASP A 44 -15.17 -48.74 -19.17
N SER A 45 -15.63 -47.49 -19.21
CA SER A 45 -14.88 -46.38 -19.78
C SER A 45 -14.43 -45.42 -18.68
N TYR A 46 -13.34 -44.69 -18.91
CA TYR A 46 -12.79 -43.74 -17.95
C TYR A 46 -12.65 -42.37 -18.59
N ILE A 47 -13.23 -41.37 -17.95
CA ILE A 47 -13.14 -39.97 -18.36
C ILE A 47 -12.16 -39.26 -17.43
N ILE A 48 -11.16 -38.60 -18.02
CA ILE A 48 -10.29 -37.68 -17.31
C ILE A 48 -11.06 -36.37 -17.13
N GLY A 49 -11.45 -36.08 -15.90
CA GLY A 49 -12.00 -34.80 -15.50
C GLY A 49 -10.91 -33.87 -15.01
N VAL A 50 -11.12 -32.57 -15.21
CA VAL A 50 -10.22 -31.51 -14.77
C VAL A 50 -10.92 -30.68 -13.71
N ARG A 51 -10.27 -30.49 -12.56
CA ARG A 51 -10.79 -29.65 -11.49
C ARG A 51 -10.54 -28.18 -11.83
N PRO A 52 -11.55 -27.31 -11.76
CA PRO A 52 -11.38 -25.89 -12.07
C PRO A 52 -10.47 -25.22 -11.03
N GLN A 53 -9.56 -24.40 -11.53
CA GLN A 53 -8.67 -23.58 -10.69
C GLN A 53 -9.12 -22.12 -10.74
N TYR A 54 -8.77 -21.37 -9.71
CA TYR A 54 -9.08 -19.95 -9.61
C TYR A 54 -7.83 -19.16 -9.26
N LEU A 55 -7.71 -17.97 -9.85
CA LEU A 55 -6.66 -17.02 -9.52
C LEU A 55 -7.29 -15.85 -8.78
N GLU A 56 -6.82 -15.56 -7.58
CA GLU A 56 -7.28 -14.43 -6.78
C GLU A 56 -6.21 -13.33 -6.79
N ILE A 57 -6.49 -12.26 -7.51
CA ILE A 57 -5.53 -11.17 -7.69
C ILE A 57 -5.86 -10.04 -6.74
N THR A 58 -4.87 -9.59 -5.98
CA THR A 58 -4.89 -8.32 -5.24
C THR A 58 -4.00 -7.30 -5.94
N PHE A 59 -4.56 -6.16 -6.35
CA PHE A 59 -3.84 -5.09 -7.02
C PHE A 59 -3.80 -3.84 -6.15
N LYS A 60 -2.60 -3.34 -5.84
CA LYS A 60 -2.44 -2.19 -4.93
C LYS A 60 -2.68 -0.82 -5.59
N SER A 61 -2.73 -0.75 -6.92
CA SER A 61 -3.03 0.52 -7.60
C SER A 61 -4.53 0.80 -7.66
N ASN A 62 -4.88 2.09 -7.59
CA ASN A 62 -6.25 2.58 -7.61
C ASN A 62 -6.94 2.48 -8.98
N GLN A 63 -6.17 2.24 -10.03
CA GLN A 63 -6.65 2.09 -11.40
C GLN A 63 -5.72 1.16 -12.17
N GLY A 64 -6.27 0.35 -13.06
CA GLY A 64 -5.45 -0.52 -13.90
C GLY A 64 -6.25 -1.51 -14.71
N LEU A 65 -5.53 -2.26 -15.52
CA LEU A 65 -6.04 -3.28 -16.41
C LEU A 65 -5.30 -4.58 -16.11
N ILE A 66 -6.05 -5.65 -15.90
CA ILE A 66 -5.50 -6.99 -15.73
C ILE A 66 -6.00 -7.90 -16.85
N LYS A 67 -5.07 -8.58 -17.49
CA LYS A 67 -5.34 -9.61 -18.50
C LYS A 67 -4.76 -10.95 -18.05
N VAL A 68 -5.48 -12.02 -18.32
CA VAL A 68 -5.01 -13.40 -18.14
C VAL A 68 -5.03 -14.07 -19.51
N ASP A 69 -3.88 -14.60 -19.94
CA ASP A 69 -3.66 -15.19 -21.26
C ASP A 69 -4.14 -14.29 -22.41
N GLY A 70 -3.80 -13.00 -22.31
CA GLY A 70 -4.15 -11.98 -23.30
C GLY A 70 -5.61 -11.49 -23.26
N LYS A 71 -6.49 -12.15 -22.49
CA LYS A 71 -7.89 -11.74 -22.33
C LYS A 71 -8.03 -10.75 -21.18
N GLU A 72 -8.70 -9.64 -21.42
CA GLU A 72 -9.07 -8.70 -20.37
C GLU A 72 -10.08 -9.35 -19.41
N VAL A 73 -9.70 -9.43 -18.12
CA VAL A 73 -10.53 -10.05 -17.09
C VAL A 73 -10.96 -9.05 -16.01
N TRP A 74 -10.26 -7.93 -15.88
CA TRP A 74 -10.56 -6.94 -14.85
C TRP A 74 -10.03 -5.54 -15.17
N LYS A 75 -10.91 -4.54 -15.08
CA LYS A 75 -10.53 -3.13 -14.92
C LYS A 75 -10.63 -2.74 -13.45
N VAL A 76 -9.50 -2.40 -12.85
CA VAL A 76 -9.40 -2.03 -11.44
C VAL A 76 -9.94 -0.62 -11.25
N ASN A 77 -10.72 -0.44 -10.18
CA ASN A 77 -11.20 0.86 -9.72
C ASN A 77 -10.96 0.99 -8.21
N LYS A 78 -11.05 2.21 -7.69
CA LYS A 78 -10.73 2.55 -6.29
C LYS A 78 -11.45 1.73 -5.21
N ASN A 79 -12.58 1.12 -5.53
CA ASN A 79 -13.44 0.46 -4.54
C ASN A 79 -13.22 -1.05 -4.48
N GLN A 80 -12.43 -1.60 -5.39
CA GLN A 80 -12.16 -3.04 -5.48
C GLN A 80 -10.68 -3.23 -5.80
N ASN A 81 -9.91 -3.71 -4.82
CA ASN A 81 -8.50 -4.03 -4.97
C ASN A 81 -8.23 -5.55 -5.04
N LYS A 82 -9.29 -6.37 -5.01
CA LYS A 82 -9.18 -7.83 -5.01
C LYS A 82 -10.26 -8.45 -5.90
N LYS A 83 -9.90 -9.42 -6.73
CA LYS A 83 -10.85 -10.14 -7.61
C LYS A 83 -10.44 -11.60 -7.81
N LYS A 84 -11.41 -12.50 -7.71
CA LYS A 84 -11.28 -13.91 -8.08
C LYS A 84 -11.62 -14.12 -9.56
N ILE A 85 -10.73 -14.78 -10.29
CA ILE A 85 -10.80 -15.05 -11.73
C ILE A 85 -10.85 -16.55 -11.94
N GLY A 86 -11.77 -17.00 -12.78
CA GLY A 86 -11.91 -18.41 -13.15
C GLY A 86 -13.37 -18.77 -13.48
N PRO A 87 -13.63 -20.05 -13.77
CA PRO A 87 -12.68 -21.17 -13.69
C PRO A 87 -11.60 -21.13 -14.78
N LEU A 88 -10.37 -21.52 -14.42
CA LEU A 88 -9.20 -21.64 -15.30
C LEU A 88 -8.74 -23.10 -15.37
N PHE A 89 -8.09 -23.46 -16.47
CA PHE A 89 -7.46 -24.77 -16.62
C PHE A 89 -6.23 -24.86 -15.70
N PRO A 90 -5.94 -25.99 -15.05
CA PRO A 90 -4.74 -26.11 -14.22
C PRO A 90 -3.47 -25.99 -15.07
N GLY A 91 -2.53 -25.13 -14.65
CA GLY A 91 -1.29 -24.92 -15.37
C GLY A 91 -0.71 -23.51 -15.18
N ASN A 92 0.20 -23.14 -16.06
CA ASN A 92 0.81 -21.81 -16.07
C ASN A 92 -0.06 -20.83 -16.84
N HIS A 93 -0.35 -19.68 -16.22
CA HIS A 93 -1.10 -18.59 -16.82
C HIS A 93 -0.26 -17.33 -16.87
N LYS A 94 -0.36 -16.60 -17.99
CA LYS A 94 0.29 -15.29 -18.12
C LYS A 94 -0.63 -14.22 -17.59
N VAL A 95 -0.17 -13.47 -16.60
CA VAL A 95 -0.90 -12.36 -16.00
C VAL A 95 -0.22 -11.07 -16.40
N TYR A 96 -0.91 -10.26 -17.17
CA TYR A 96 -0.45 -8.93 -17.55
C TYR A 96 -1.17 -7.88 -16.71
N VAL A 97 -0.40 -6.98 -16.10
CA VAL A 97 -0.90 -5.88 -15.27
C VAL A 97 -0.44 -4.55 -15.84
N GLU A 98 -1.35 -3.57 -15.89
CA GLU A 98 -1.08 -2.24 -16.41
C GLU A 98 -1.73 -1.18 -15.52
N SER A 99 -1.01 -0.08 -15.25
CA SER A 99 -1.55 1.06 -14.50
C SER A 99 -0.99 2.38 -15.03
N TYR A 100 -1.86 3.38 -15.12
CA TYR A 100 -1.51 4.74 -15.49
C TYR A 100 -1.36 5.62 -14.25
N PHE A 101 -0.27 6.37 -14.19
CA PHE A 101 0.07 7.29 -13.10
C PHE A 101 0.01 8.72 -13.63
N SER A 102 -1.10 9.41 -13.35
CA SER A 102 -1.35 10.74 -13.90
C SER A 102 -0.29 11.77 -13.49
N TYR A 103 0.18 11.70 -12.24
CA TYR A 103 1.20 12.63 -11.72
C TYR A 103 2.56 12.46 -12.39
N ALA A 104 2.87 11.24 -12.85
CA ALA A 104 4.08 10.92 -13.60
C ALA A 104 3.89 11.03 -15.11
N ASN A 105 2.64 11.17 -15.60
CA ASN A 105 2.27 11.04 -17.01
C ASN A 105 2.89 9.78 -17.64
N MET A 106 2.68 8.63 -16.99
CA MET A 106 3.36 7.39 -17.33
C MET A 106 2.45 6.18 -17.13
N THR A 107 2.58 5.20 -18.01
CA THR A 107 1.94 3.88 -17.88
C THR A 107 3.02 2.85 -17.56
N LEU A 108 2.82 2.09 -16.50
CA LEU A 108 3.65 0.91 -16.19
C LEU A 108 2.91 -0.36 -16.59
N LYS A 109 3.70 -1.36 -17.01
CA LYS A 109 3.24 -2.64 -17.53
C LYS A 109 4.18 -3.73 -17.04
N GLU A 110 3.65 -4.79 -16.45
CA GLU A 110 4.42 -5.98 -16.06
C GLU A 110 3.69 -7.26 -16.50
N GLU A 111 4.45 -8.29 -16.83
CA GLU A 111 3.96 -9.63 -17.15
C GLU A 111 4.51 -10.60 -16.09
N HIS A 112 3.62 -11.41 -15.53
CA HIS A 112 3.93 -12.43 -14.53
C HIS A 112 3.42 -13.79 -15.01
N GLN A 113 4.01 -14.86 -14.48
CA GLN A 113 3.58 -16.22 -14.76
C GLN A 113 3.10 -16.85 -13.45
N GLU A 114 1.81 -17.18 -13.38
CA GLU A 114 1.19 -17.79 -12.21
C GLU A 114 0.95 -19.27 -12.47
N ASN A 115 1.38 -20.12 -11.55
CA ASN A 115 1.16 -21.56 -11.63
C ASN A 115 -0.07 -21.95 -10.78
N LEU A 116 -1.11 -22.42 -11.45
CA LEU A 116 -2.36 -22.90 -10.83
C LEU A 116 -2.35 -24.41 -10.57
N LEU A 117 -1.19 -25.07 -10.65
CA LEU A 117 -1.01 -26.43 -10.15
C LEU A 117 -0.79 -26.40 -8.64
N GLY A 118 -1.55 -27.20 -7.92
CA GLY A 118 -1.48 -27.31 -6.49
C GLY A 118 -2.71 -27.96 -5.87
N LEU A 119 -2.59 -28.20 -4.57
CA LEU A 119 -3.67 -28.76 -3.75
C LEU A 119 -4.80 -27.75 -3.49
N SER A 120 -4.50 -26.46 -3.58
CA SER A 120 -5.50 -25.40 -3.42
C SER A 120 -6.21 -25.15 -4.74
N GLN A 121 -7.54 -25.02 -4.70
CA GLN A 121 -8.34 -24.60 -5.85
C GLN A 121 -8.17 -23.10 -6.17
N THR A 122 -7.52 -22.33 -5.28
CA THR A 122 -7.33 -20.89 -5.45
C THR A 122 -5.89 -20.51 -5.16
N THR A 123 -5.26 -19.86 -6.12
CA THR A 123 -3.92 -19.28 -5.98
C THR A 123 -4.05 -17.79 -5.74
N GLU A 124 -3.40 -17.26 -4.71
CA GLU A 124 -3.36 -15.82 -4.43
C GLU A 124 -2.15 -15.18 -5.12
N ALA A 125 -2.38 -14.10 -5.86
CA ALA A 125 -1.33 -13.28 -6.43
C ALA A 125 -1.50 -11.82 -6.01
N ARG A 126 -0.40 -11.12 -5.71
CA ARG A 126 -0.41 -9.71 -5.32
C ARG A 126 0.54 -8.92 -6.21
N TYR A 127 0.02 -7.90 -6.88
CA TYR A 127 0.82 -7.06 -7.77
C TYR A 127 0.81 -5.60 -7.32
N GLU A 128 1.98 -4.98 -7.44
CA GLU A 128 2.20 -3.57 -7.15
C GLU A 128 3.15 -2.99 -8.19
N LEU A 129 2.64 -2.11 -9.05
CA LEU A 129 3.45 -1.41 -10.04
C LEU A 129 4.06 -0.18 -9.39
N THR A 130 5.35 -0.23 -9.11
CA THR A 130 6.09 0.90 -8.53
C THR A 130 6.96 1.59 -9.57
N GLY A 131 7.66 0.82 -10.41
CA GLY A 131 8.65 1.34 -11.34
C GLY A 131 9.85 1.95 -10.62
N SER A 132 10.57 2.83 -11.31
CA SER A 132 11.71 3.54 -10.72
C SER A 132 11.26 4.61 -9.72
N GLY A 133 12.05 4.83 -8.67
CA GLY A 133 11.74 5.80 -7.62
C GLY A 133 12.87 6.79 -7.33
N ILE A 134 12.54 7.91 -6.70
CA ILE A 134 13.50 8.84 -6.10
C ILE A 134 13.24 9.02 -4.62
N LYS A 135 14.27 9.43 -3.88
CA LYS A 135 14.16 9.85 -2.50
C LYS A 135 13.85 11.33 -2.42
N ALA A 136 12.65 11.69 -1.95
CA ALA A 136 12.26 13.06 -1.66
C ALA A 136 12.41 13.32 -0.16
N THR A 137 13.08 14.40 0.21
CA THR A 137 13.39 14.74 1.60
C THR A 137 12.78 16.08 2.00
N SER A 138 12.51 16.25 3.29
CA SER A 138 12.01 17.51 3.83
C SER A 138 12.38 17.69 5.30
N LYS A 139 12.73 18.92 5.67
CA LYS A 139 12.95 19.34 7.07
C LYS A 139 11.64 19.52 7.84
N HIS A 140 10.50 19.46 7.15
CA HIS A 140 9.18 19.61 7.72
C HIS A 140 8.38 18.32 7.51
N ALA A 141 7.54 18.01 8.48
CA ALA A 141 6.60 16.91 8.40
C ALA A 141 5.26 17.35 7.77
N GLY A 142 4.50 16.37 7.29
CA GLY A 142 3.21 16.59 6.63
C GLY A 142 3.35 17.27 5.27
N VAL A 143 4.51 17.10 4.60
CA VAL A 143 4.73 17.69 3.28
C VAL A 143 4.11 16.79 2.22
N GLN A 144 3.09 17.31 1.55
CA GLN A 144 2.50 16.70 0.37
C GLN A 144 3.44 16.90 -0.81
N VAL A 145 3.82 15.79 -1.44
CA VAL A 145 4.65 15.83 -2.65
C VAL A 145 3.76 16.08 -3.87
N TYR A 146 4.24 16.90 -4.79
CA TYR A 146 3.66 17.13 -6.10
C TYR A 146 4.67 16.79 -7.17
N MET A 147 4.18 16.21 -8.27
CA MET A 147 4.97 15.91 -9.45
C MET A 147 4.24 16.43 -10.69
N ASN A 148 4.94 17.13 -11.57
CA ASN A 148 4.36 17.74 -12.77
C ASN A 148 3.08 18.56 -12.48
N ASN A 149 3.10 19.34 -11.40
CA ASN A 149 1.96 20.12 -10.89
C ASN A 149 0.73 19.31 -10.47
N GLN A 150 0.84 17.99 -10.36
CA GLN A 150 -0.23 17.12 -9.85
C GLN A 150 0.11 16.59 -8.46
N LYS A 151 -0.92 16.42 -7.64
CA LYS A 151 -0.80 15.84 -6.30
C LYS A 151 -0.45 14.35 -6.41
N THR A 152 0.60 13.92 -5.71
CA THR A 152 0.97 12.49 -5.62
C THR A 152 0.29 11.83 -4.41
N PRO A 153 0.29 10.49 -4.28
CA PRO A 153 -0.16 9.83 -3.05
C PRO A 153 0.86 9.93 -1.89
N PHE A 154 2.04 10.51 -2.11
CA PHE A 154 3.14 10.49 -1.15
C PHE A 154 3.14 11.72 -0.24
N ILE A 155 3.30 11.47 1.06
CA ILE A 155 3.41 12.48 2.10
C ILE A 155 4.66 12.17 2.93
N ILE A 156 5.49 13.18 3.19
CA ILE A 156 6.64 13.05 4.09
C ILE A 156 6.14 13.26 5.52
N TYR A 157 6.18 12.21 6.34
CA TYR A 157 5.67 12.22 7.71
C TYR A 157 6.72 12.63 8.75
N VAL A 158 6.25 12.93 9.97
CA VAL A 158 7.11 13.23 11.13
C VAL A 158 7.97 12.01 11.45
N GLY A 159 9.28 12.19 11.58
CA GLY A 159 10.21 11.16 12.07
C GLY A 159 11.10 10.52 11.00
N ASN A 160 10.62 10.41 9.76
CA ASN A 160 11.42 9.81 8.67
C ASN A 160 12.19 10.86 7.88
N GLY A 161 11.66 12.09 7.75
CA GLY A 161 12.30 13.18 6.99
C GLY A 161 12.40 12.93 5.48
N ASP A 162 11.99 11.75 5.00
CA ASP A 162 12.04 11.34 3.61
C ASP A 162 10.86 10.45 3.20
N THR A 163 10.70 10.25 1.89
CA THR A 163 9.78 9.29 1.28
C THR A 163 10.27 8.89 -0.11
N THR A 164 9.91 7.70 -0.55
CA THR A 164 10.19 7.23 -1.92
C THR A 164 9.02 7.57 -2.83
N VAL A 165 9.28 8.36 -3.87
CA VAL A 165 8.28 8.80 -4.85
C VAL A 165 8.48 8.00 -6.13
N TYR A 166 7.43 7.35 -6.60
CA TYR A 166 7.45 6.49 -7.79
C TYR A 166 6.08 6.49 -8.49
N PRO A 167 5.98 6.18 -9.79
CA PRO A 167 7.09 6.05 -10.73
C PRO A 167 7.66 7.40 -11.17
N VAL A 168 8.93 7.41 -11.59
CA VAL A 168 9.62 8.59 -12.12
C VAL A 168 10.50 8.28 -13.34
N LYS A 169 10.81 9.32 -14.12
CA LYS A 169 11.78 9.33 -15.22
C LYS A 169 12.96 10.21 -14.83
N TYR A 170 14.18 9.75 -15.15
CA TYR A 170 15.43 10.46 -14.86
C TYR A 170 15.94 11.27 -16.05
N ASP A 171 15.07 11.63 -16.99
CA ASP A 171 15.41 12.34 -18.24
C ASP A 171 15.28 13.88 -18.11
N GLY A 172 14.98 14.39 -16.92
CA GLY A 172 14.76 15.81 -16.68
C GLY A 172 13.41 16.34 -17.20
N SER A 173 12.53 15.48 -17.72
CA SER A 173 11.19 15.86 -18.20
C SER A 173 10.20 16.11 -17.05
N GLN A 174 10.46 15.50 -15.90
CA GLN A 174 9.59 15.58 -14.73
C GLN A 174 10.11 16.59 -13.70
N THR A 175 9.18 17.20 -12.97
CA THR A 175 9.49 18.12 -11.87
C THR A 175 8.81 17.70 -10.57
N ILE A 176 9.47 17.95 -9.44
CA ILE A 176 8.98 17.65 -8.09
C ILE A 176 9.04 18.90 -7.20
N TYR A 177 8.06 19.07 -6.32
CA TYR A 177 8.05 20.07 -5.24
C TYR A 177 7.16 19.63 -4.08
N GLY A 178 7.29 20.31 -2.94
CA GLY A 178 6.52 20.05 -1.72
C GLY A 178 5.62 21.22 -1.34
N VAL A 179 4.51 20.89 -0.66
CA VAL A 179 3.60 21.84 -0.02
C VAL A 179 3.18 21.28 1.34
N ALA A 180 3.26 22.10 2.39
CA ALA A 180 2.85 21.75 3.74
C ALA A 180 1.56 22.48 4.12
N LYS A 181 0.75 21.84 4.96
CA LYS A 181 -0.39 22.50 5.62
C LYS A 181 -0.06 22.72 7.08
N TYR A 182 -0.04 23.98 7.50
CA TYR A 182 0.17 24.39 8.88
C TYR A 182 -1.13 24.94 9.49
N PRO A 183 -1.23 25.00 10.84
CA PRO A 183 -2.38 25.64 11.50
C PRO A 183 -2.60 27.11 11.08
N TRP A 184 -1.54 27.79 10.66
CA TRP A 184 -1.56 29.18 10.19
C TRP A 184 -1.68 29.31 8.66
N GLY A 185 -1.98 28.22 7.96
CA GLY A 185 -2.24 28.22 6.51
C GLY A 185 -1.37 27.23 5.72
N GLU A 186 -1.65 27.16 4.43
CA GLU A 186 -0.88 26.36 3.48
C GLU A 186 0.42 27.08 3.10
N SER A 187 1.53 26.35 3.04
CA SER A 187 2.82 26.89 2.66
C SER A 187 2.82 27.33 1.20
N LYS A 188 3.78 28.20 0.84
CA LYS A 188 4.14 28.33 -0.57
C LYS A 188 4.76 27.02 -1.08
N LYS A 189 4.72 26.84 -2.40
CA LYS A 189 5.43 25.74 -3.07
C LYS A 189 6.93 25.84 -2.76
N SER A 190 7.58 24.71 -2.50
CA SER A 190 9.05 24.66 -2.51
C SER A 190 9.58 24.98 -3.92
N LYS A 191 10.91 25.16 -4.04
CA LYS A 191 11.56 25.23 -5.35
C LYS A 191 11.22 23.96 -6.14
N SER A 192 10.76 24.13 -7.38
CA SER A 192 10.58 23.01 -8.30
C SER A 192 11.94 22.50 -8.77
N ILE A 193 12.16 21.20 -8.59
CA ILE A 193 13.42 20.52 -8.95
C ILE A 193 13.14 19.58 -10.10
N ARG A 194 14.01 19.54 -11.12
CA ARG A 194 13.92 18.59 -12.23
C ARG A 194 14.51 17.26 -11.80
N ILE A 195 13.85 16.16 -12.16
CA ILE A 195 14.30 14.80 -11.84
C ILE A 195 15.21 14.32 -12.98
N ASP A 196 16.51 14.25 -12.71
CA ASP A 196 17.54 13.92 -13.72
C ASP A 196 18.52 12.82 -13.28
N ASP A 197 18.39 12.34 -12.04
CA ASP A 197 19.33 11.38 -11.46
C ASP A 197 18.63 10.53 -10.39
N ALA A 198 18.82 9.21 -10.47
CA ALA A 198 18.26 8.26 -9.52
C ALA A 198 18.94 8.26 -8.15
N SER A 199 20.21 8.66 -8.09
CA SER A 199 21.04 8.63 -6.88
C SER A 199 20.91 9.89 -6.02
N LYS A 200 20.37 10.97 -6.57
CA LYS A 200 20.20 12.25 -5.86
C LYS A 200 19.03 12.18 -4.88
N GLU A 201 19.20 12.87 -3.75
CA GLU A 201 18.10 13.23 -2.87
C GLU A 201 17.49 14.56 -3.29
N TYR A 202 16.16 14.64 -3.29
CA TYR A 202 15.42 15.82 -3.73
C TYR A 202 14.79 16.52 -2.54
N ASP A 203 15.41 17.62 -2.08
CA ASP A 203 14.88 18.44 -0.97
C ASP A 203 13.65 19.25 -1.43
N VAL A 204 12.48 18.82 -0.98
CA VAL A 204 11.19 19.44 -1.28
C VAL A 204 10.66 20.26 -0.10
N THR A 205 11.52 20.69 0.82
CA THR A 205 11.14 21.50 1.99
C THR A 205 10.47 22.80 1.56
N PRO A 206 9.17 23.00 1.85
CA PRO A 206 8.52 24.27 1.59
C PRO A 206 8.91 25.31 2.65
N PRO A 207 8.80 26.61 2.36
CA PRO A 207 8.96 27.64 3.38
C PRO A 207 7.88 27.53 4.46
N LEU A 208 8.27 27.65 5.74
CA LEU A 208 7.37 27.59 6.90
C LEU A 208 6.20 28.57 6.85
N PHE A 209 6.43 29.77 6.32
CA PHE A 209 5.44 30.83 6.28
C PHE A 209 5.09 31.17 4.83
N PRO A 210 3.79 31.23 4.48
CA PRO A 210 3.37 31.62 3.14
C PRO A 210 3.65 33.11 2.85
N SER A 211 3.73 33.95 3.88
CA SER A 211 3.97 35.38 3.75
C SER A 211 4.64 35.97 4.99
N ALA A 212 5.20 37.17 4.86
CA ALA A 212 5.71 37.94 5.99
C ALA A 212 4.61 38.21 7.04
N LYS A 213 3.39 38.50 6.58
CA LYS A 213 2.22 38.72 7.46
C LYS A 213 1.85 37.47 8.27
N ALA A 214 1.92 36.28 7.67
CA ALA A 214 1.67 35.03 8.39
C ALA A 214 2.76 34.77 9.45
N LYS A 215 4.02 35.11 9.13
CA LYS A 215 5.12 35.05 10.09
C LYS A 215 4.90 36.03 11.25
N GLU A 216 4.55 37.28 10.96
CA GLU A 216 4.29 38.31 11.96
C GLU A 216 3.13 37.91 12.89
N SER A 217 1.99 37.49 12.33
CA SER A 217 0.85 37.01 13.11
C SER A 217 1.21 35.83 14.01
N PHE A 218 2.05 34.89 13.54
CA PHE A 218 2.54 33.79 14.36
C PHE A 218 3.47 34.28 15.49
N MET A 219 4.38 35.21 15.19
CA MET A 219 5.28 35.81 16.17
C MET A 219 4.52 36.61 17.24
N ASP A 220 3.44 37.28 16.87
CA ASP A 220 2.57 38.00 17.81
C ASP A 220 1.88 37.04 18.78
N VAL A 221 1.40 35.89 18.29
CA VAL A 221 0.84 34.84 19.15
C VAL A 221 1.89 34.30 20.11
N LEU A 222 3.12 34.04 19.65
CA LEU A 222 4.21 33.58 20.51
C LEU A 222 4.60 34.64 21.55
N LYS A 223 4.68 35.91 21.16
CA LYS A 223 5.00 37.02 22.06
C LYS A 223 3.92 37.18 23.12
N ALA A 224 2.66 37.21 22.73
CA ALA A 224 1.53 37.28 23.65
C ALA A 224 1.51 36.11 24.63
N PHE A 225 1.77 34.88 24.14
CA PHE A 225 1.90 33.71 25.00
C PHE A 225 3.08 33.82 25.98
N GLY A 226 4.24 34.32 25.52
CA GLY A 226 5.40 34.55 26.36
C GLY A 226 5.15 35.59 27.46
N GLU A 227 4.49 36.69 27.14
CA GLU A 227 4.09 37.73 28.09
C GLU A 227 3.06 37.21 29.11
N ASP A 228 2.05 36.47 28.64
CA ASP A 228 1.07 35.83 29.51
C ASP A 228 1.74 34.85 30.47
N ARG A 229 2.64 34.00 29.97
CA ARG A 229 3.41 33.05 30.78
C ARG A 229 4.28 33.75 31.81
N ALA A 230 4.97 34.82 31.44
CA ALA A 230 5.78 35.60 32.37
C ALA A 230 4.91 36.18 33.50
N LYS A 231 3.72 36.71 33.19
CA LYS A 231 2.76 37.19 34.19
C LYS A 231 2.26 36.07 35.09
N VAL A 232 1.91 34.91 34.54
CA VAL A 232 1.49 33.75 35.33
C VAL A 232 2.59 33.34 36.31
N LEU A 233 3.84 33.31 35.88
CA LEU A 233 4.97 32.92 36.72
C LEU A 233 5.25 33.94 37.84
N THR A 234 5.09 35.24 37.57
CA THR A 234 5.34 36.28 38.58
C THR A 234 4.18 36.43 39.56
N THR A 235 2.93 36.37 39.10
CA THR A 235 1.75 36.53 39.96
C THR A 235 1.23 35.22 40.54
N LYS A 236 1.77 34.08 40.08
CA LYS A 236 1.29 32.72 40.38
C LYS A 236 -0.19 32.51 40.05
N ASN A 237 -0.75 33.32 39.14
CA ASN A 237 -2.15 33.25 38.74
C ASN A 237 -2.28 32.72 37.30
N PRO A 238 -2.72 31.46 37.10
CA PRO A 238 -2.89 30.88 35.77
C PRO A 238 -4.01 31.52 34.94
N GLY A 239 -4.86 32.35 35.56
CA GLY A 239 -5.89 33.13 34.89
C GLY A 239 -5.36 34.15 33.87
N HIS A 240 -4.07 34.49 33.92
CA HIS A 240 -3.46 35.43 32.97
C HIS A 240 -3.19 34.85 31.58
N TYR A 241 -3.33 33.54 31.38
CA TYR A 241 -3.27 32.95 30.05
C TYR A 241 -4.53 33.31 29.24
N ARG A 242 -4.37 34.12 28.20
CA ARG A 242 -5.49 34.60 27.35
C ARG A 242 -5.76 33.68 26.17
N ASN A 243 -4.72 33.09 25.57
CA ASN A 243 -4.80 32.37 24.29
C ASN A 243 -4.44 30.88 24.37
N ILE A 244 -4.80 30.20 25.48
CA ILE A 244 -4.62 28.75 25.60
C ILE A 244 -5.89 28.02 25.17
N HIS A 245 -5.76 27.02 24.30
CA HIS A 245 -6.85 26.13 23.95
C HIS A 245 -7.42 25.45 25.22
N PRO A 246 -8.75 25.42 25.45
CA PRO A 246 -9.36 24.94 26.69
C PRO A 246 -8.83 23.59 27.20
N LYS A 247 -8.65 22.61 26.28
CA LYS A 247 -8.07 21.28 26.57
C LYS A 247 -6.68 21.28 27.23
N HIS A 248 -5.90 22.35 27.07
CA HIS A 248 -4.54 22.46 27.63
C HIS A 248 -4.47 23.39 28.84
N ARG A 249 -5.56 24.13 29.13
CA ARG A 249 -5.61 25.08 30.25
C ARG A 249 -5.31 24.36 31.56
N GLY A 250 -6.11 23.35 31.90
CA GLY A 250 -5.96 22.60 33.15
C GLY A 250 -4.57 21.99 33.38
N ASN A 251 -3.90 21.51 32.32
CA ASN A 251 -2.54 20.97 32.42
C ASN A 251 -1.51 22.07 32.72
N MET A 252 -1.66 23.25 32.12
CA MET A 252 -0.79 24.38 32.45
C MET A 252 -1.04 24.90 33.86
N GLU A 253 -2.29 24.97 34.31
CA GLU A 253 -2.60 25.45 35.66
C GLU A 253 -2.06 24.52 36.75
N ARG A 254 -2.05 23.20 36.52
CA ARG A 254 -1.46 22.22 37.45
C ARG A 254 0.06 22.37 37.52
N ARG A 255 0.72 22.42 36.35
CA ARG A 255 2.18 22.53 36.24
C ARG A 255 2.72 23.79 36.91
N GLU A 256 2.07 24.94 36.68
CA GLU A 256 2.54 26.23 37.22
C GLU A 256 2.16 26.44 38.70
N ARG A 257 1.21 25.65 39.24
CA ARG A 257 0.93 25.57 40.69
C ARG A 257 1.85 24.61 41.44
N GLY A 258 2.82 23.99 40.76
CA GLY A 258 3.70 22.97 41.35
C GLY A 258 2.98 21.67 41.72
N LEU A 259 1.76 21.46 41.21
CA LEU A 259 1.02 20.23 41.39
C LEU A 259 1.46 19.26 40.29
N CYS A 260 2.26 18.26 40.67
CA CYS A 260 2.64 17.17 39.76
C CYS A 260 1.40 16.60 39.07
N PRO A 261 1.44 16.32 37.76
CA PRO A 261 0.33 15.65 37.10
C PRO A 261 0.17 14.26 37.71
N ILE A 262 -0.94 14.03 38.41
CA ILE A 262 -1.40 12.68 38.70
C ILE A 262 -1.79 12.07 37.35
N ILE A 263 -0.95 11.19 36.85
CA ILE A 263 -1.24 10.34 35.69
C ILE A 263 -2.26 9.32 36.19
N PHE A 264 -3.54 9.53 35.89
CA PHE A 264 -4.48 8.43 35.85
C PHE A 264 -4.42 7.87 34.42
N SER A 265 -3.83 6.69 34.34
CA SER A 265 -3.82 5.76 33.19
C SER A 265 -5.23 5.39 32.74
#